data_AF-A0A2W4K813-F1
#
_entry.id   AF-A0A2W4K813-F1
#
_cell.length_a   1.000
_cell.length_b   1.000
_cell.length_c   1.000
_cell.angle_alpha   90.00
_cell.angle_beta   90.00
_cell.angle_gamma   90.00
#
_symmetry.space_group_name_H-M   'P 1'
#
loop_
_entity.id
_entity.type
_entity.pdbx_description
1 polymer ?
#
loop_
_entity_poly.entity_id
_entity_poly.type
_entity_poly.pdbx_seq_one_letter_code
_entity_poly.pdbx_strand_id
1 'polypeptide(L)'
;MSESSTIRQQDVSTGSEASRSSTEHQASVRLFDEADSLRASAITDVKQAQCTRQPSTGEVPVMKAGKATSGCDYQDLNKVGQESGVLNVPSLWATGSESTARIVLHAKKGNEDGVTQGTGVAIGKVGDQCVMATARHVVESTAKRQILASAVELNDGNFYKYDVKIMDPLSDRAVIAVKTGAKTDELCHPVVAGESVMNSGKGAIVSYPGNSNSKHLSMARVEGVKDSAPYTADVKGVAKEIYTEAHTKKGSSGAPLFDTNGKLRALVTRGPIDGRPDDDVTVLAPVTAQDQRRWMEEVRKAK
;
A
#
# COMPACT_ATOMS: atom_id res chain seq x y z
N MET A 1 -73.66 10.89 -2.99
CA MET A 1 -73.47 9.43 -2.89
C MET A 1 -72.51 9.08 -4.02
N SER A 2 -71.21 9.34 -3.86
CA SER A 2 -70.21 8.65 -3.04
C SER A 2 -69.72 7.37 -3.72
N GLU A 3 -68.39 7.21 -3.71
CA GLU A 3 -67.56 6.02 -3.99
C GLU A 3 -67.18 5.74 -5.46
N SER A 4 -65.96 5.32 -5.80
CA SER A 4 -64.70 5.24 -5.05
C SER A 4 -63.54 5.04 -6.05
N SER A 5 -62.41 5.68 -5.77
CA SER A 5 -61.12 5.52 -6.44
C SER A 5 -60.43 4.21 -6.02
N THR A 6 -59.78 3.52 -6.96
CA THR A 6 -58.76 2.51 -6.61
C THR A 6 -57.49 2.76 -7.42
N ILE A 7 -56.52 3.41 -6.78
CA ILE A 7 -55.15 3.51 -7.24
C ILE A 7 -54.44 2.23 -6.81
N ARG A 8 -53.96 1.42 -7.76
CA ARG A 8 -52.97 0.36 -7.50
C ARG A 8 -51.64 1.03 -7.23
N GLN A 9 -51.22 1.07 -5.96
CA GLN A 9 -49.81 1.24 -5.62
C GLN A 9 -49.06 -0.01 -6.08
N GLN A 10 -48.11 0.16 -6.99
CA GLN A 10 -47.05 -0.81 -7.23
C GLN A 10 -46.00 -0.62 -6.15
N ASP A 11 -45.80 -1.65 -5.33
CA ASP A 11 -44.68 -1.75 -4.41
C ASP A 11 -43.35 -1.71 -5.19
N VAL A 12 -42.59 -0.65 -4.97
CA VAL A 12 -41.22 -0.52 -5.45
C VAL A 12 -40.30 -1.24 -4.46
N SER A 13 -39.90 -2.44 -4.85
CA SER A 13 -38.72 -3.22 -4.45
C SER A 13 -37.73 -2.53 -3.49
N THR A 14 -37.75 -2.95 -2.22
CA THR A 14 -36.71 -2.74 -1.20
C THR A 14 -35.58 -3.79 -1.24
N GLY A 15 -35.49 -4.60 -2.29
CA GLY A 15 -34.61 -5.78 -2.35
C GLY A 15 -33.10 -5.53 -2.56
N SER A 16 -32.66 -4.32 -2.89
CA SER A 16 -31.26 -4.07 -3.29
C SER A 16 -30.33 -3.70 -2.13
N GLU A 17 -30.81 -3.05 -1.07
CA GLU A 17 -29.97 -2.61 0.04
C GLU A 17 -29.67 -3.73 1.04
N ALA A 18 -30.66 -4.58 1.35
CA ALA A 18 -30.48 -5.72 2.26
C ALA A 18 -29.52 -6.79 1.68
N SER A 19 -29.54 -6.99 0.36
CA SER A 19 -28.63 -7.91 -0.33
C SER A 19 -27.18 -7.39 -0.39
N ARG A 20 -26.98 -6.08 -0.56
CA ARG A 20 -25.65 -5.47 -0.51
C ARG A 20 -25.05 -5.52 0.90
N SER A 21 -25.85 -5.18 1.91
CA SER A 21 -25.42 -5.20 3.32
C SER A 21 -24.97 -6.60 3.79
N SER A 22 -25.70 -7.66 3.38
CA SER A 22 -25.31 -9.04 3.71
C SER A 22 -24.04 -9.50 2.97
N THR A 23 -23.85 -9.09 1.72
CA THR A 23 -22.65 -9.42 0.92
C THR A 23 -21.40 -8.73 1.48
N GLU A 24 -21.49 -7.43 1.80
CA GLU A 24 -20.38 -6.67 2.40
C GLU A 24 -20.02 -7.17 3.80
N HIS A 25 -21.03 -7.56 4.59
CA HIS A 25 -20.79 -8.16 5.90
C HIS A 25 -20.04 -9.49 5.79
N GLN A 26 -20.48 -10.38 4.90
CA GLN A 26 -19.78 -11.65 4.64
C GLN A 26 -18.36 -11.45 4.10
N ALA A 27 -18.17 -10.51 3.16
CA ALA A 27 -16.86 -10.19 2.62
C ALA A 27 -15.91 -9.62 3.70
N SER A 28 -16.45 -8.81 4.61
CA SER A 28 -15.70 -8.28 5.75
C SER A 28 -15.29 -9.39 6.72
N VAL A 29 -16.21 -10.29 7.08
CA VAL A 29 -15.90 -11.44 7.96
C VAL A 29 -14.82 -12.31 7.32
N ARG A 30 -14.98 -12.68 6.04
CA ARG A 30 -13.97 -13.45 5.30
C ARG A 30 -12.62 -12.73 5.24
N LEU A 31 -12.63 -11.42 4.99
CA LEU A 31 -11.39 -10.64 4.99
C LEU A 31 -10.70 -10.74 6.34
N PHE A 32 -11.42 -10.62 7.46
CA PHE A 32 -10.82 -10.72 8.79
C PHE A 32 -10.36 -12.14 9.13
N ASP A 33 -11.09 -13.19 8.72
CA ASP A 33 -10.67 -14.58 8.89
C ASP A 33 -9.40 -14.90 8.07
N GLU A 34 -9.36 -14.44 6.82
CA GLU A 34 -8.20 -14.59 5.93
C GLU A 34 -7.04 -13.73 6.44
N ALA A 35 -7.29 -12.51 6.89
CA ALA A 35 -6.30 -11.62 7.50
C ALA A 35 -5.73 -12.21 8.79
N ASP A 36 -6.55 -12.85 9.62
CA ASP A 36 -6.11 -13.57 10.81
C ASP A 36 -5.22 -14.76 10.43
N SER A 37 -5.49 -15.45 9.32
CA SER A 37 -4.58 -16.48 8.79
C SER A 37 -3.21 -15.91 8.37
N LEU A 38 -3.15 -14.62 8.04
CA LEU A 38 -1.90 -13.90 7.74
C LEU A 38 -1.15 -13.47 8.99
N ARG A 39 -1.77 -13.46 10.18
CA ARG A 39 -1.10 -13.24 11.47
C ARG A 39 -0.29 -14.46 11.92
N ALA A 40 0.54 -15.00 11.03
CA ALA A 40 1.46 -16.06 11.42
C ALA A 40 2.58 -15.49 12.29
N SER A 41 2.92 -16.19 13.37
CA SER A 41 4.08 -15.88 14.23
C SER A 41 5.42 -16.09 13.50
N ALA A 42 5.39 -16.76 12.36
CA ALA A 42 6.52 -17.01 11.48
C ALA A 42 6.37 -16.23 10.17
N ILE A 43 7.49 -15.75 9.64
CA ILE A 43 7.56 -15.12 8.33
C ILE A 43 7.22 -16.14 7.24
N THR A 44 6.40 -15.71 6.29
CA THR A 44 6.07 -16.44 5.08
C THR A 44 6.77 -15.86 3.86
N ASP A 45 7.01 -16.73 2.88
CA ASP A 45 7.50 -16.41 1.56
C ASP A 45 6.45 -15.58 0.77
N VAL A 46 6.79 -15.16 -0.45
CA VAL A 46 5.90 -14.34 -1.30
C VAL A 46 4.63 -15.08 -1.76
N LYS A 47 4.55 -16.39 -1.55
CA LYS A 47 3.41 -17.27 -1.83
C LYS A 47 2.69 -17.76 -0.57
N GLN A 48 2.98 -17.18 0.59
CA GLN A 48 2.43 -17.55 1.91
C GLN A 48 2.88 -18.90 2.46
N ALA A 49 3.89 -19.55 1.88
CA ALA A 49 4.50 -20.71 2.51
C ALA A 49 5.42 -20.26 3.65
N GLN A 50 5.34 -20.92 4.81
CA GLN A 50 6.23 -20.60 5.92
C GLN A 50 7.70 -20.75 5.51
N CYS A 51 8.53 -19.76 5.81
CA CYS A 51 9.95 -19.84 5.55
C CYS A 51 10.61 -20.89 6.44
N THR A 52 11.49 -21.70 5.85
CA THR A 52 12.18 -22.81 6.54
C THR A 52 13.12 -22.33 7.65
N ARG A 53 13.63 -21.10 7.54
CA ARG A 53 14.31 -20.37 8.62
C ARG A 53 13.61 -19.05 8.89
N GLN A 54 13.74 -18.56 10.11
CA GLN A 54 13.35 -17.22 10.51
C GLN A 54 14.59 -16.31 10.57
N PRO A 55 14.46 -14.98 10.45
CA PRO A 55 15.60 -14.08 10.54
C PRO A 55 16.23 -14.15 11.93
N SER A 56 17.55 -14.13 11.98
CA SER A 56 18.30 -13.97 13.24
C SER A 56 18.21 -12.52 13.71
N THR A 57 18.58 -12.25 14.96
CA THR A 57 18.67 -10.87 15.49
C THR A 57 19.51 -9.98 14.55
N GLY A 58 18.95 -8.86 14.10
CA GLY A 58 19.61 -7.92 13.19
C GLY A 58 19.46 -8.25 11.70
N GLU A 59 18.97 -9.46 11.36
CA GLU A 59 18.58 -9.79 9.99
C GLU A 59 17.17 -9.31 9.66
N VAL A 60 16.97 -8.86 8.42
CA VAL A 60 15.65 -8.52 7.89
C VAL A 60 15.42 -9.22 6.55
N PRO A 61 14.16 -9.45 6.14
CA PRO A 61 13.85 -9.92 4.80
C PRO A 61 14.29 -8.87 3.78
N VAL A 62 15.04 -9.29 2.76
CA VAL A 62 15.58 -8.41 1.73
C VAL A 62 15.20 -8.86 0.33
N MET A 63 14.99 -7.90 -0.56
CA MET A 63 14.90 -8.13 -2.00
C MET A 63 16.03 -7.37 -2.69
N LYS A 64 16.71 -8.02 -3.64
CA LYS A 64 17.85 -7.45 -4.37
C LYS A 64 17.49 -7.27 -5.84
N ALA A 65 17.79 -6.09 -6.39
CA ALA A 65 17.71 -5.85 -7.83
C ALA A 65 18.51 -6.93 -8.58
N GLY A 66 17.96 -7.43 -9.69
CA GLY A 66 18.58 -8.44 -10.54
C GLY A 66 18.56 -9.85 -9.98
N LYS A 67 17.97 -10.06 -8.80
CA LYS A 67 17.95 -11.36 -8.13
C LYS A 67 16.53 -11.81 -7.86
N ALA A 68 16.18 -12.98 -8.36
CA ALA A 68 14.96 -13.66 -7.92
C ALA A 68 14.99 -13.84 -6.40
N THR A 69 13.84 -13.66 -5.77
CA THR A 69 13.66 -13.88 -4.33
C THR A 69 12.41 -14.71 -4.10
N SER A 70 12.50 -15.63 -3.14
CA SER A 70 11.35 -16.35 -2.61
C SER A 70 10.61 -15.55 -1.53
N GLY A 71 11.22 -14.51 -0.97
CA GLY A 71 10.74 -13.82 0.23
C GLY A 71 11.26 -14.41 1.55
N CYS A 72 12.17 -15.39 1.49
CA CYS A 72 12.84 -15.96 2.66
C CYS A 72 14.35 -15.63 2.69
N ASP A 73 14.77 -14.60 1.95
CA ASP A 73 16.14 -14.12 1.91
C ASP A 73 16.34 -13.09 3.02
N TYR A 74 17.11 -13.44 4.06
CA TYR A 74 17.38 -12.54 5.18
C TYR A 74 18.84 -12.09 5.21
N GLN A 75 19.09 -10.82 5.54
CA GLN A 75 20.43 -10.26 5.67
C GLN A 75 20.55 -9.29 6.82
N ASP A 76 21.72 -9.28 7.46
CA ASP A 76 22.11 -8.29 8.46
C ASP A 76 22.09 -6.88 7.87
N LEU A 77 21.45 -5.94 8.57
CA LEU A 77 21.28 -4.56 8.12
C LEU A 77 22.62 -3.82 7.92
N ASN A 78 23.66 -4.13 8.70
CA ASN A 78 24.97 -3.51 8.52
C ASN A 78 25.65 -4.05 7.25
N LYS A 79 25.50 -5.34 6.97
CA LYS A 79 25.98 -5.94 5.71
C LYS A 79 25.27 -5.31 4.51
N VAL A 80 23.96 -5.10 4.57
CA VAL A 80 23.20 -4.39 3.52
C VAL A 80 23.74 -2.97 3.35
N GLY A 81 24.03 -2.26 4.44
CA GLY A 81 24.62 -0.92 4.39
C GLY A 81 25.99 -0.89 3.71
N GLN A 82 26.86 -1.86 4.02
CA GLN A 82 28.18 -2.00 3.40
C GLN A 82 28.07 -2.28 1.89
N GLU A 83 27.22 -3.23 1.48
CA GLU A 83 27.05 -3.61 0.07
C GLU A 83 26.40 -2.49 -0.77
N SER A 84 25.45 -1.77 -0.19
CA SER A 84 24.74 -0.68 -0.88
C SER A 84 25.50 0.65 -0.85
N GLY A 85 26.49 0.79 0.02
CA GLY A 85 27.15 2.06 0.31
C GLY A 85 26.23 3.09 0.98
N VAL A 86 25.19 2.63 1.67
CA VAL A 86 24.27 3.46 2.46
C VAL A 86 24.56 3.20 3.94
N LEU A 87 25.13 4.18 4.63
CA LEU A 87 25.66 3.98 5.99
C LEU A 87 24.59 3.80 7.08
N ASN A 88 23.34 4.22 6.82
CA ASN A 88 22.28 4.27 7.84
C ASN A 88 21.11 3.33 7.57
N VAL A 89 21.36 2.19 6.89
CA VAL A 89 20.33 1.18 6.61
C VAL A 89 19.53 0.75 7.85
N PRO A 90 20.13 0.54 9.04
CA PRO A 90 19.36 0.24 10.24
C PRO A 90 18.30 1.30 10.60
N SER A 91 18.64 2.58 10.49
CA SER A 91 17.72 3.69 10.78
C SER A 91 16.64 3.85 9.71
N LEU A 92 16.99 3.60 8.44
CA LEU A 92 16.01 3.56 7.35
C LEU A 92 15.02 2.41 7.54
N TRP A 93 15.51 1.24 7.94
CA TRP A 93 14.65 0.10 8.26
C TRP A 93 13.74 0.39 9.44
N ALA A 94 14.24 0.96 10.54
CA ALA A 94 13.41 1.31 11.68
C ALA A 94 12.28 2.29 11.28
N THR A 95 12.64 3.38 10.60
CA THR A 95 11.68 4.39 10.11
C THR A 95 10.65 3.75 9.17
N GLY A 96 11.12 2.98 8.19
CA GLY A 96 10.25 2.35 7.21
C GLY A 96 9.37 1.27 7.81
N SER A 97 9.89 0.45 8.73
CA SER A 97 9.14 -0.60 9.40
C SER A 97 8.04 -0.04 10.29
N GLU A 98 8.30 1.05 11.03
CA GLU A 98 7.31 1.67 11.90
C GLU A 98 6.20 2.39 11.12
N SER A 99 6.54 3.02 9.99
CA SER A 99 5.60 3.84 9.22
C SER A 99 4.85 3.09 8.11
N THR A 100 5.31 1.90 7.73
CA THR A 100 4.73 1.13 6.62
C THR A 100 3.70 0.13 7.12
N ALA A 101 2.54 0.07 6.47
CA ALA A 101 1.47 -0.87 6.77
C ALA A 101 1.07 -1.71 5.56
N ARG A 102 0.49 -2.87 5.84
CA ARG A 102 -0.09 -3.73 4.81
C ARG A 102 -1.54 -3.32 4.58
N ILE A 103 -1.93 -3.16 3.33
CA ILE A 103 -3.33 -2.94 2.95
C ILE A 103 -3.85 -4.26 2.40
N VAL A 104 -4.91 -4.80 2.98
CA VAL A 104 -5.51 -6.08 2.57
C VAL A 104 -6.92 -5.83 2.06
N LEU A 105 -7.22 -6.45 0.92
CA LEU A 105 -8.41 -6.17 0.13
C LEU A 105 -9.02 -7.49 -0.33
N HIS A 106 -10.28 -7.71 0.03
CA HIS A 106 -11.08 -8.75 -0.61
C HIS A 106 -11.69 -8.14 -1.87
N ALA A 107 -11.33 -8.66 -3.04
CA ALA A 107 -11.78 -8.09 -4.30
C ALA A 107 -12.22 -9.17 -5.29
N LYS A 108 -13.29 -8.84 -6.03
CA LYS A 108 -13.83 -9.65 -7.11
C LYS A 108 -13.37 -9.13 -8.47
N LYS A 109 -12.82 -10.01 -9.30
CA LYS A 109 -12.42 -9.75 -10.69
C LYS A 109 -13.14 -10.73 -11.63
N GLY A 110 -14.22 -10.28 -12.27
CA GLY A 110 -15.09 -11.17 -13.04
C GLY A 110 -15.79 -12.18 -12.13
N ASN A 111 -15.54 -13.48 -12.33
CA ASN A 111 -16.08 -14.55 -11.48
C ASN A 111 -15.10 -14.99 -10.36
N GLU A 112 -13.88 -14.46 -10.35
CA GLU A 112 -12.87 -14.78 -9.34
C GLU A 112 -13.03 -13.82 -8.16
N ASP A 113 -13.02 -14.38 -6.95
CA ASP A 113 -13.01 -13.65 -5.69
C ASP A 113 -11.75 -14.03 -4.92
N GLY A 114 -11.15 -13.08 -4.21
CA GLY A 114 -10.00 -13.39 -3.37
C GLY A 114 -9.28 -12.19 -2.78
N VAL A 115 -8.30 -12.51 -1.93
CA VAL A 115 -7.48 -11.53 -1.23
C VAL A 115 -6.38 -11.01 -2.15
N THR A 116 -6.27 -9.69 -2.18
CA THR A 116 -5.16 -8.96 -2.76
C THR A 116 -4.57 -8.03 -1.71
N GLN A 117 -3.29 -7.70 -1.85
CA GLN A 117 -2.64 -6.79 -0.94
C GLN A 117 -1.94 -5.64 -1.67
N GLY A 118 -1.71 -4.57 -0.92
CA GLY A 118 -0.83 -3.47 -1.26
C GLY A 118 -0.10 -3.01 -0.01
N THR A 119 0.65 -1.92 -0.15
CA THR A 119 1.41 -1.30 0.94
C THR A 119 0.99 0.16 1.07
N GLY A 120 1.05 0.72 2.28
CA GLY A 120 0.89 2.15 2.50
C GLY A 120 1.90 2.67 3.52
N VAL A 121 2.07 3.99 3.58
CA VAL A 121 2.96 4.68 4.52
C VAL A 121 2.24 5.77 5.30
N ALA A 122 2.46 5.85 6.61
CA ALA A 122 1.86 6.86 7.46
C ALA A 122 2.46 8.24 7.14
N ILE A 123 1.60 9.22 6.85
CA ILE A 123 2.00 10.59 6.47
C ILE A 123 1.44 11.65 7.42
N GLY A 124 0.59 11.28 8.38
CA GLY A 124 0.11 12.21 9.40
C GLY A 124 -0.93 11.62 10.32
N LYS A 125 -1.36 12.42 11.29
CA LYS A 125 -2.44 12.11 12.24
C LYS A 125 -3.52 13.18 12.13
N VAL A 126 -4.79 12.78 12.19
CA VAL A 126 -5.92 13.72 12.25
C VAL A 126 -6.96 13.21 13.25
N GLY A 127 -6.92 13.71 14.49
CA GLY A 127 -7.73 13.17 15.59
C GLY A 127 -7.42 11.70 15.85
N ASP A 128 -8.44 10.85 15.83
CA ASP A 128 -8.37 9.41 16.08
C ASP A 128 -8.06 8.57 14.83
N GLN A 129 -7.42 9.19 13.83
CA GLN A 129 -7.10 8.55 12.55
C GLN A 129 -5.63 8.67 12.20
N CYS A 130 -5.05 7.57 11.74
CA CYS A 130 -3.76 7.57 11.04
C CYS A 130 -3.99 7.82 9.55
N VAL A 131 -3.37 8.86 9.01
CA VAL A 131 -3.47 9.20 7.58
C VAL A 131 -2.31 8.55 6.85
N MET A 132 -2.60 7.76 5.82
CA MET A 132 -1.60 7.02 5.06
C MET A 132 -1.68 7.34 3.57
N ALA A 133 -0.53 7.38 2.91
CA ALA A 133 -0.43 7.44 1.46
C ALA A 133 -0.19 6.04 0.88
N THR A 134 -0.75 5.78 -0.30
CA THR A 134 -0.59 4.52 -1.05
C THR A 134 -0.77 4.78 -2.55
N ALA A 135 -0.65 3.74 -3.37
CA ALA A 135 -0.97 3.84 -4.80
C ALA A 135 -2.48 3.76 -5.00
N ARG A 136 -3.01 4.55 -5.94
CA ARG A 136 -4.45 4.63 -6.18
C ARG A 136 -5.02 3.28 -6.61
N HIS A 137 -4.37 2.60 -7.56
CA HIS A 137 -4.84 1.30 -8.03
C HIS A 137 -4.90 0.21 -6.94
N VAL A 138 -4.26 0.41 -5.78
CA VAL A 138 -4.42 -0.49 -4.63
C VAL A 138 -5.84 -0.39 -4.11
N VAL A 139 -6.31 0.82 -3.79
CA VAL A 139 -7.55 1.09 -3.07
C VAL A 139 -8.75 1.42 -3.97
N GLU A 140 -8.55 1.47 -5.29
CA GLU A 140 -9.61 1.75 -6.26
C GLU A 140 -10.46 0.52 -6.60
N SER A 141 -11.78 0.70 -6.55
CA SER A 141 -12.74 -0.19 -7.24
C SER A 141 -12.98 0.29 -8.67
N THR A 142 -12.93 -0.63 -9.62
CA THR A 142 -13.20 -0.39 -11.05
C THR A 142 -14.24 -1.36 -11.57
N ALA A 143 -14.76 -1.13 -12.79
CA ALA A 143 -15.67 -2.07 -13.45
C ALA A 143 -15.08 -3.48 -13.64
N LYS A 144 -13.75 -3.61 -13.66
CA LYS A 144 -13.03 -4.89 -13.81
C LYS A 144 -12.61 -5.51 -12.47
N ARG A 145 -12.64 -4.74 -11.37
CA ARG A 145 -12.22 -5.18 -10.04
C ARG A 145 -13.05 -4.45 -8.98
N GLN A 146 -13.96 -5.15 -8.32
CA GLN A 146 -14.77 -4.61 -7.23
C GLN A 146 -14.13 -4.95 -5.90
N ILE A 147 -13.78 -3.96 -5.08
CA ILE A 147 -13.37 -4.19 -3.69
C ILE A 147 -14.64 -4.41 -2.87
N LEU A 148 -14.73 -5.56 -2.20
CA LEU A 148 -15.86 -5.96 -1.37
C LEU A 148 -15.64 -5.63 0.10
N ALA A 149 -14.39 -5.72 0.54
CA ALA A 149 -13.95 -5.34 1.88
C ALA A 149 -12.48 -4.94 1.86
N SER A 150 -12.08 -4.06 2.77
CA SER A 150 -10.71 -3.55 2.85
C SER A 150 -10.33 -3.16 4.28
N ALA A 151 -9.07 -3.43 4.64
CA ALA A 151 -8.49 -3.05 5.92
C ALA A 151 -6.99 -2.75 5.80
N VAL A 152 -6.45 -2.07 6.81
CA VAL A 152 -5.01 -1.86 6.99
C VAL A 152 -4.54 -2.62 8.22
N GLU A 153 -3.51 -3.44 8.08
CA GLU A 153 -2.80 -4.05 9.19
C GLU A 153 -1.69 -3.13 9.71
N LEU A 154 -1.73 -2.79 10.99
CA LEU A 154 -0.71 -1.96 11.64
C LEU A 154 0.27 -2.82 12.47
N ASN A 155 1.24 -2.17 13.11
CA ASN A 155 2.35 -2.86 13.78
C ASN A 155 1.94 -3.70 15.01
N ASP A 156 0.73 -3.51 15.54
CA ASP A 156 0.17 -4.38 16.57
C ASP A 156 -0.46 -5.67 15.98
N GLY A 157 -0.35 -5.87 14.66
CA GLY A 157 -0.94 -6.97 13.92
C GLY A 157 -2.46 -6.83 13.71
N ASN A 158 -3.10 -5.80 14.24
CA ASN A 158 -4.55 -5.64 14.11
C ASN A 158 -4.94 -4.98 12.78
N PHE A 159 -6.14 -5.34 12.30
CA PHE A 159 -6.70 -4.84 11.05
C PHE A 159 -7.72 -3.73 11.33
N TYR A 160 -7.53 -2.59 10.69
CA TYR A 160 -8.31 -1.38 10.89
C TYR A 160 -9.04 -0.99 9.61
N LYS A 161 -10.31 -0.61 9.74
CA LYS A 161 -11.05 -0.01 8.63
C LYS A 161 -10.44 1.34 8.27
N TYR A 162 -10.55 1.71 7.01
CA TYR A 162 -10.15 3.02 6.52
C TYR A 162 -11.19 3.61 5.59
N ASP A 163 -11.16 4.94 5.44
CA ASP A 163 -11.87 5.64 4.37
C ASP A 163 -10.85 6.15 3.36
N VAL A 164 -11.17 6.06 2.06
CA VAL A 164 -10.41 6.75 1.02
C VAL A 164 -10.77 8.24 1.07
N LYS A 165 -9.77 9.11 1.21
CA LYS A 165 -9.96 10.57 1.29
C LYS A 165 -9.57 11.28 0.00
N ILE A 166 -8.52 10.81 -0.66
CA ILE A 166 -7.97 11.45 -1.87
C ILE A 166 -7.64 10.35 -2.88
N MET A 167 -8.03 10.59 -4.14
CA MET A 167 -7.64 9.79 -5.29
C MET A 167 -7.03 10.75 -6.33
N ASP A 168 -5.76 10.58 -6.62
CA ASP A 168 -5.03 11.28 -7.67
C ASP A 168 -4.81 10.31 -8.84
N PRO A 169 -5.74 10.28 -9.82
CA PRO A 169 -5.67 9.37 -10.96
C PRO A 169 -4.55 9.74 -11.93
N LEU A 170 -4.11 11.00 -11.94
CA LEU A 170 -3.01 11.43 -12.81
C LEU A 170 -1.70 10.78 -12.36
N SER A 171 -1.41 10.85 -11.05
CA SER A 171 -0.14 10.35 -10.51
C SER A 171 -0.23 8.94 -9.90
N ASP A 172 -1.40 8.29 -9.97
CA ASP A 172 -1.69 7.00 -9.32
C ASP A 172 -1.43 7.00 -7.81
N ARG A 173 -1.79 8.09 -7.12
CA ARG A 173 -1.62 8.23 -5.66
C ARG A 173 -2.98 8.26 -4.98
N ALA A 174 -3.03 7.75 -3.76
CA ALA A 174 -4.20 7.86 -2.91
C ALA A 174 -3.81 8.15 -1.47
N VAL A 175 -4.75 8.75 -0.74
CA VAL A 175 -4.65 8.97 0.71
C VAL A 175 -5.86 8.34 1.38
N ILE A 176 -5.58 7.56 2.42
CA ILE A 176 -6.57 6.88 3.24
C ILE A 176 -6.48 7.36 4.68
N ALA A 177 -7.60 7.37 5.40
CA ALA A 177 -7.66 7.63 6.84
C ALA A 177 -8.06 6.36 7.58
N VAL A 178 -7.11 5.76 8.30
CA VAL A 178 -7.26 4.53 9.06
C VAL A 178 -7.82 4.85 10.44
N LYS A 179 -8.92 4.19 10.83
CA LYS A 179 -9.66 4.46 12.07
C LYS A 179 -9.03 3.74 13.26
N THR A 180 -7.95 4.31 13.79
CA THR A 180 -7.15 3.74 14.89
C THR A 180 -7.69 4.04 16.28
N GLY A 181 -8.59 5.02 16.43
CA GLY A 181 -9.23 5.31 17.69
C GLY A 181 -8.24 5.85 18.73
N ALA A 182 -8.40 5.43 19.99
CA ALA A 182 -7.50 5.79 21.09
C ALA A 182 -6.04 5.34 20.86
N LYS A 183 -5.79 4.36 19.99
CA LYS A 183 -4.43 3.86 19.68
C LYS A 183 -3.68 4.68 18.62
N THR A 184 -4.25 5.78 18.12
CA THR A 184 -3.65 6.56 17.03
C THR A 184 -2.24 7.03 17.35
N ASP A 185 -1.99 7.44 18.60
CA ASP A 185 -0.67 7.94 18.96
C ASP A 185 0.41 6.87 19.05
N GLU A 186 0.02 5.66 19.47
CA GLU A 186 0.86 4.48 19.56
C GLU A 186 1.18 3.88 18.18
N LEU A 187 0.18 3.77 17.31
CA LEU A 187 0.31 3.00 16.06
C LEU A 187 0.71 3.83 14.85
N CYS A 188 0.43 5.14 14.86
CA CYS A 188 0.69 5.99 13.73
C CYS A 188 2.04 6.68 13.89
N HIS A 189 3.01 6.32 13.03
CA HIS A 189 4.34 6.92 12.97
C HIS A 189 4.54 7.66 11.64
N PRO A 190 4.03 8.91 11.51
CA PRO A 190 4.15 9.67 10.28
C PRO A 190 5.58 9.96 9.86
N VAL A 191 5.86 9.82 8.57
CA VAL A 191 7.10 10.26 7.95
C VAL A 191 6.95 11.65 7.32
N VAL A 192 8.07 12.31 7.10
CA VAL A 192 8.12 13.61 6.41
C VAL A 192 8.59 13.40 4.98
N ALA A 193 7.86 13.93 4.01
CA ALA A 193 8.27 13.93 2.62
C ALA A 193 9.38 14.94 2.34
N GLY A 194 10.22 14.65 1.35
CA GLY A 194 11.23 15.58 0.87
C GLY A 194 10.61 16.78 0.14
N GLU A 195 11.28 17.94 0.15
CA GLU A 195 10.74 19.16 -0.47
C GLU A 195 10.62 19.05 -2.01
N SER A 196 11.50 18.29 -2.66
CA SER A 196 11.56 18.14 -4.11
C SER A 196 11.51 16.69 -4.57
N VAL A 197 11.14 16.50 -5.84
CA VAL A 197 11.21 15.20 -6.52
C VAL A 197 12.66 14.73 -6.55
N MET A 198 12.90 13.51 -6.09
CA MET A 198 14.22 12.88 -6.14
C MET A 198 14.52 12.45 -7.58
N ASN A 199 15.58 13.01 -8.17
CA ASN A 199 15.98 12.75 -9.56
C ASN A 199 17.24 11.89 -9.71
N SER A 200 17.97 11.65 -8.62
CA SER A 200 19.09 10.72 -8.56
C SER A 200 19.38 10.38 -7.08
N GLY A 201 20.24 9.38 -6.86
CA GLY A 201 20.72 9.01 -5.53
C GLY A 201 20.29 7.61 -5.10
N LYS A 202 20.43 7.33 -3.80
CA LYS A 202 20.12 6.03 -3.20
C LYS A 202 19.01 6.16 -2.17
N GLY A 203 18.31 5.05 -1.94
CA GLY A 203 17.23 4.99 -0.99
C GLY A 203 16.88 3.55 -0.62
N ALA A 204 15.81 3.41 0.15
CA ALA A 204 15.27 2.13 0.59
C ALA A 204 13.75 2.10 0.40
N ILE A 205 13.25 0.98 -0.10
CA ILE A 205 11.84 0.65 -0.18
C ILE A 205 11.52 -0.37 0.89
N VAL A 206 10.50 -0.11 1.70
CA VAL A 206 9.96 -1.08 2.67
C VAL A 206 8.57 -1.48 2.22
N SER A 207 8.33 -2.77 1.97
CA SER A 207 7.08 -3.23 1.34
C SER A 207 6.62 -4.61 1.79
N TYR A 208 5.38 -4.98 1.45
CA TYR A 208 4.83 -6.32 1.60
C TYR A 208 4.73 -7.04 0.24
N PRO A 209 5.80 -7.70 -0.23
CA PRO A 209 5.84 -8.34 -1.54
C PRO A 209 5.04 -9.65 -1.60
N GLY A 210 4.51 -9.93 -2.78
CA GLY A 210 3.62 -11.05 -3.06
C GLY A 210 2.39 -11.02 -2.16
N ASN A 211 2.24 -12.10 -1.40
CA ASN A 211 1.28 -12.25 -0.32
C ASN A 211 1.97 -12.48 1.04
N SER A 212 3.26 -12.11 1.17
CA SER A 212 4.02 -12.30 2.41
C SER A 212 3.41 -11.53 3.58
N ASN A 213 3.49 -12.09 4.79
CA ASN A 213 3.12 -11.43 6.04
C ASN A 213 4.21 -10.55 6.66
N SER A 214 5.40 -10.46 6.05
CA SER A 214 6.49 -9.66 6.58
C SER A 214 6.90 -8.52 5.66
N LYS A 215 7.30 -7.41 6.26
CA LYS A 215 7.96 -6.31 5.55
C LYS A 215 9.29 -6.79 4.95
N HIS A 216 9.59 -6.34 3.75
CA HIS A 216 10.85 -6.57 3.06
C HIS A 216 11.53 -5.26 2.74
N LEU A 217 12.85 -5.24 2.90
CA LEU A 217 13.72 -4.15 2.50
C LEU A 217 14.24 -4.38 1.09
N SER A 218 14.03 -3.43 0.18
CA SER A 218 14.77 -3.34 -1.08
C SER A 218 15.58 -2.06 -1.09
N MET A 219 16.89 -2.17 -1.25
CA MET A 219 17.69 -1.00 -1.60
C MET A 219 17.32 -0.53 -3.00
N ALA A 220 17.38 0.79 -3.22
CA ALA A 220 16.99 1.42 -4.47
C ALA A 220 18.06 2.43 -4.91
N ARG A 221 18.32 2.47 -6.22
CA ARG A 221 19.10 3.53 -6.87
C ARG A 221 18.19 4.25 -7.87
N VAL A 222 18.11 5.57 -7.76
CA VAL A 222 17.30 6.40 -8.66
C VAL A 222 18.08 6.70 -9.92
N GLU A 223 17.53 6.28 -11.06
CA GLU A 223 18.10 6.48 -12.40
C GLU A 223 17.65 7.81 -13.02
N GLY A 224 16.47 8.30 -12.65
CA GLY A 224 15.94 9.54 -13.19
C GLY A 224 14.45 9.71 -13.01
N VAL A 225 13.96 10.83 -13.55
CA VAL A 225 12.53 11.17 -13.63
C VAL A 225 12.14 11.24 -15.09
N LYS A 226 10.97 10.69 -15.43
CA LYS A 226 10.41 10.78 -16.77
C LYS A 226 8.97 11.26 -16.71
N ASP A 227 8.60 11.99 -17.74
CA ASP A 227 7.21 12.25 -18.07
C ASP A 227 6.61 10.98 -18.66
N SER A 228 5.43 10.62 -18.18
CA SER A 228 4.76 9.36 -18.51
C SER A 228 3.27 9.58 -18.70
N ALA A 229 2.66 8.71 -19.51
CA ALA A 229 1.20 8.63 -19.54
C ALA A 229 0.69 8.15 -18.16
N PRO A 230 -0.49 8.62 -17.71
CA PRO A 230 -1.07 8.17 -16.45
C PRO A 230 -1.26 6.65 -16.40
N TYR A 231 -1.30 6.09 -15.19
CA TYR A 231 -1.41 4.64 -14.99
C TYR A 231 -2.65 4.04 -15.67
N THR A 232 -3.77 4.77 -15.71
CA THR A 232 -4.95 4.37 -16.48
C THR A 232 -5.13 5.23 -17.73
N ALA A 233 -5.43 4.55 -18.85
CA ALA A 233 -5.50 5.16 -20.19
C ALA A 233 -6.66 6.15 -20.38
N ASP A 234 -7.65 6.16 -19.48
CA ASP A 234 -8.79 7.07 -19.50
C ASP A 234 -8.48 8.45 -18.88
N VAL A 235 -7.36 8.56 -18.17
CA VAL A 235 -6.92 9.82 -17.57
C VAL A 235 -6.04 10.57 -18.57
N LYS A 236 -6.43 11.81 -18.89
CA LYS A 236 -5.65 12.69 -19.76
C LYS A 236 -4.62 13.46 -18.95
N GLY A 237 -3.41 13.58 -19.49
CA GLY A 237 -2.34 14.39 -18.92
C GLY A 237 -0.99 13.69 -19.00
N VAL A 238 -0.01 14.26 -18.30
CA VAL A 238 1.34 13.72 -18.16
C VAL A 238 1.67 13.71 -16.68
N ALA A 239 2.09 12.56 -16.18
CA ALA A 239 2.55 12.38 -14.81
C ALA A 239 4.07 12.25 -14.76
N LYS A 240 4.67 12.73 -13.68
CA LYS A 240 6.08 12.48 -13.41
C LYS A 240 6.25 11.15 -12.70
N GLU A 241 7.21 10.37 -13.13
CA GLU A 241 7.56 9.08 -12.53
C GLU A 241 9.05 9.00 -12.26
N ILE A 242 9.41 8.40 -11.13
CA ILE A 242 10.78 8.09 -10.76
C ILE A 242 11.07 6.65 -11.20
N TYR A 243 12.19 6.46 -11.89
CA TYR A 243 12.68 5.16 -12.32
C TYR A 243 13.82 4.75 -11.40
N THR A 244 13.72 3.57 -10.80
CA THR A 244 14.72 3.04 -9.87
C THR A 244 15.16 1.64 -10.23
N GLU A 245 16.45 1.38 -10.05
CA GLU A 245 16.96 0.01 -9.90
C GLU A 245 16.64 -0.44 -8.47
N ALA A 246 15.60 -1.27 -8.35
CA ALA A 246 15.13 -1.84 -7.09
C ALA A 246 14.27 -3.08 -7.37
N HIS A 247 14.24 -4.03 -6.43
CA HIS A 247 13.37 -5.19 -6.55
C HIS A 247 12.06 -4.95 -5.82
N THR A 248 10.95 -5.04 -6.54
CA THR A 248 9.61 -5.05 -5.96
C THR A 248 8.79 -6.17 -6.61
N LYS A 249 7.67 -6.52 -5.98
CA LYS A 249 6.73 -7.51 -6.52
C LYS A 249 5.30 -6.98 -6.42
N LYS A 250 4.33 -7.71 -7.00
CA LYS A 250 2.92 -7.51 -6.66
C LYS A 250 2.76 -7.42 -5.13
N GLY A 251 1.94 -6.51 -4.61
CA GLY A 251 1.85 -6.23 -3.17
C GLY A 251 2.74 -5.09 -2.69
N SER A 252 3.85 -4.81 -3.39
CA SER A 252 4.69 -3.64 -3.10
C SER A 252 4.06 -2.32 -3.56
N SER A 253 3.00 -2.33 -4.38
CA SER A 253 2.31 -1.11 -4.78
C SER A 253 1.89 -0.25 -3.59
N GLY A 254 2.20 1.03 -3.63
CA GLY A 254 2.00 2.00 -2.55
C GLY A 254 3.10 2.01 -1.48
N ALA A 255 4.12 1.15 -1.60
CA ALA A 255 5.25 1.14 -0.67
C ALA A 255 6.07 2.44 -0.76
N PRO A 256 6.56 2.97 0.37
CA PRO A 256 7.39 4.15 0.38
C PRO A 256 8.80 3.88 -0.15
N LEU A 257 9.32 4.81 -0.95
CA LEU A 257 10.75 5.01 -1.13
C LEU A 257 11.23 6.10 -0.16
N PHE A 258 12.17 5.77 0.70
CA PHE A 258 12.89 6.69 1.57
C PHE A 258 14.24 7.05 0.96
N ASP A 259 14.64 8.32 1.01
CA ASP A 259 16.03 8.69 0.76
C ASP A 259 16.94 8.31 1.93
N THR A 260 18.25 8.52 1.77
CA THR A 260 19.23 8.26 2.83
C THR A 260 19.07 9.15 4.07
N ASN A 261 18.16 10.12 4.10
CA ASN A 261 17.83 10.91 5.28
C ASN A 261 16.51 10.46 5.93
N GLY A 262 15.91 9.35 5.46
CA GLY A 262 14.62 8.85 5.94
C GLY A 262 13.42 9.68 5.48
N LYS A 263 13.59 10.56 4.48
CA LYS A 263 12.47 11.35 3.93
C LYS A 263 11.73 10.52 2.88
N LEU A 264 10.40 10.55 2.94
CA LEU A 264 9.57 9.95 1.90
C LEU A 264 9.78 10.71 0.57
N ARG A 265 10.07 9.97 -0.50
CA ARG A 265 10.31 10.53 -1.84
C ARG A 265 9.30 10.11 -2.88
N ALA A 266 8.75 8.90 -2.76
CA ALA A 266 7.85 8.34 -3.75
C ALA A 266 7.06 7.14 -3.19
N LEU A 267 6.06 6.71 -3.93
CA LEU A 267 5.30 5.48 -3.69
C LEU A 267 5.45 4.55 -4.89
N VAL A 268 5.67 3.25 -4.65
CA VAL A 268 5.78 2.26 -5.73
C VAL A 268 4.48 2.19 -6.52
N THR A 269 4.53 2.34 -7.84
CA THR A 269 3.36 2.19 -8.72
C THR A 269 3.40 0.86 -9.45
N ARG A 270 4.57 0.46 -9.92
CA ARG A 270 4.80 -0.79 -10.65
C ARG A 270 6.20 -1.30 -10.40
N GLY A 271 6.30 -2.62 -10.22
CA GLY A 271 7.57 -3.30 -10.14
C GLY A 271 8.09 -3.74 -11.51
N PRO A 272 9.27 -4.39 -11.51
CA PRO A 272 9.79 -5.07 -12.69
C PRO A 272 8.73 -6.02 -13.28
N ILE A 273 8.60 -6.03 -14.62
CA ILE A 273 7.67 -6.95 -15.30
C ILE A 273 8.23 -8.36 -15.15
N ASP A 274 7.50 -9.23 -14.42
CA ASP A 274 7.91 -10.61 -14.19
C ASP A 274 8.29 -11.31 -15.51
N GLY A 275 9.50 -11.88 -15.57
CA GLY A 275 9.97 -12.71 -16.70
C GLY A 275 11.03 -12.10 -17.60
N ARG A 276 11.53 -10.89 -17.33
CA ARG A 276 12.67 -10.30 -18.05
C ARG A 276 13.86 -10.08 -17.11
N PRO A 277 14.99 -10.77 -17.33
CA PRO A 277 16.20 -10.64 -16.51
C PRO A 277 16.80 -9.23 -16.47
N ASP A 278 16.47 -8.37 -17.43
CA ASP A 278 17.07 -7.04 -17.62
C ASP A 278 16.14 -5.87 -17.21
N ASP A 279 14.91 -6.16 -16.75
CA ASP A 279 13.90 -5.13 -16.44
C ASP A 279 13.77 -4.89 -14.91
N ASP A 280 14.87 -4.69 -14.18
CA ASP A 280 14.92 -4.38 -12.73
C ASP A 280 14.38 -2.99 -12.33
N VAL A 281 13.55 -2.41 -13.20
CA VAL A 281 13.05 -1.06 -13.05
C VAL A 281 11.78 -1.11 -12.22
N THR A 282 11.88 -0.61 -10.99
CA THR A 282 10.72 -0.21 -10.21
C THR A 282 10.38 1.25 -10.55
N VAL A 283 9.12 1.50 -10.90
CA VAL A 283 8.61 2.84 -11.18
C VAL A 283 7.80 3.34 -9.99
N LEU A 284 7.98 4.62 -9.66
CA LEU A 284 7.36 5.24 -8.49
C LEU A 284 6.69 6.57 -8.82
N ALA A 285 5.59 6.85 -8.14
CA ALA A 285 4.92 8.14 -8.13
C ALA A 285 5.59 9.07 -7.11
N PRO A 286 6.15 10.23 -7.51
CA PRO A 286 6.78 11.16 -6.59
C PRO A 286 5.83 11.66 -5.50
N VAL A 287 6.40 11.91 -4.32
CA VAL A 287 5.72 12.57 -3.20
C VAL A 287 6.61 13.69 -2.68
N THR A 288 6.04 14.89 -2.60
CA THR A 288 6.73 16.07 -2.06
C THR A 288 6.11 16.52 -0.74
N ALA A 289 6.84 17.34 0.02
CA ALA A 289 6.32 18.00 1.20
C ALA A 289 5.10 18.89 0.87
N GLN A 290 5.05 19.48 -0.32
CA GLN A 290 3.87 20.21 -0.80
C GLN A 290 2.66 19.29 -0.98
N ASP A 291 2.84 18.13 -1.60
CA ASP A 291 1.76 17.13 -1.71
C ASP A 291 1.26 16.71 -0.34
N GLN A 292 2.18 16.36 0.57
CA GLN A 292 1.84 15.95 1.92
C GLN A 292 1.06 17.04 2.68
N ARG A 293 1.51 18.30 2.62
CA ARG A 293 0.78 19.43 3.26
C ARG A 293 -0.63 19.56 2.71
N ARG A 294 -0.78 19.58 1.38
CA ARG A 294 -2.08 19.65 0.70
C ARG A 294 -2.99 18.51 1.13
N TRP A 295 -2.50 17.27 1.09
CA TRP A 295 -3.29 16.10 1.49
C TRP A 295 -3.74 16.18 2.95
N MET A 296 -2.85 16.59 3.85
CA MET A 296 -3.21 16.73 5.27
C MET A 296 -4.22 17.86 5.51
N GLU A 297 -4.19 18.94 4.73
CA GLU A 297 -5.21 19.99 4.77
C GLU A 297 -6.58 19.49 4.27
N GLU A 298 -6.60 18.76 3.16
CA GLU A 298 -7.83 18.18 2.61
C GLU A 298 -8.49 17.19 3.58
N VAL A 299 -7.69 16.30 4.18
CA VAL A 299 -8.20 15.33 5.18
C VAL A 299 -8.77 16.04 6.42
N ARG A 300 -8.14 17.13 6.89
CA ARG A 300 -8.64 17.91 8.03
C ARG A 300 -9.97 18.60 7.73
N LYS A 301 -10.19 19.06 6.50
CA LYS A 301 -11.42 19.73 6.07
C LYS A 301 -12.61 18.78 5.91
N ALA A 302 -12.34 17.48 5.69
CA ALA A 302 -13.36 16.46 5.50
C ALA A 302 -13.91 15.85 6.81
N LYS A 303 -13.62 16.48 7.96
CA LYS A 303 -14.20 16.15 9.27
C LYS A 303 -15.47 16.95 9.52
#